data_AF-A0A7C0V2N9-F1
#
_entry.id   AF-A0A7C0V2N9-F1
#
_cell.length_a   1.000
_cell.length_b   1.000
_cell.length_c   1.000
_cell.angle_alpha   90.00
_cell.angle_beta   90.00
_cell.angle_gamma   90.00
#
_symmetry.space_group_name_H-M   'P 1'
#
loop_
_entity.id
_entity.type
_entity.pdbx_description
1 polymer ?
#
loop_
_entity_poly.entity_id
_entity_poly.type
_entity_poly.pdbx_seq_one_letter_code
_entity_poly.pdbx_strand_id
1 'polypeptide(L)'
;MSKSPIKKVENIPIRQVSIDIDRVDLASAVVKNNIDVLYITPLRAIGMETITSVSRAKQVLTLTGVPDYVESGLAVSIGIKGKKPQIIINLAAAKAEGVNFSSQLLKLAKVIK
;
A
#
# COMPACT_ATOMS: atom_id res chain seq x y z
N MET A 1 -5.62 -11.49 13.15
CA MET A 1 -4.57 -10.45 13.16
C MET A 1 -4.30 -10.02 14.60
N SER A 2 -3.04 -9.95 15.01
CA SER A 2 -2.67 -9.34 16.31
C SER A 2 -3.07 -7.87 16.29
N LYS A 3 -3.70 -7.36 17.36
CA LYS A 3 -4.05 -5.94 17.45
C LYS A 3 -2.74 -5.14 17.54
N SER A 4 -2.53 -4.24 16.58
CA SER A 4 -1.40 -3.30 16.65
C SER A 4 -1.46 -2.52 17.98
N PRO A 5 -0.34 -2.38 18.70
CA PRO A 5 -0.29 -1.51 19.88
C PRO A 5 -0.50 -0.04 19.50
N ILE A 6 -0.25 0.33 18.24
CA ILE A 6 -0.47 1.68 17.70
C ILE A 6 -1.91 1.79 17.22
N LYS A 7 -2.69 2.66 17.89
CA LYS A 7 -4.11 2.92 17.57
C LYS A 7 -4.36 4.27 16.90
N LYS A 8 -3.36 5.16 16.89
CA LYS A 8 -3.43 6.48 16.27
C LYS A 8 -2.05 7.00 15.89
N VAL A 9 -1.97 7.87 14.90
CA VAL A 9 -0.79 8.64 14.48
C VAL A 9 -1.20 10.09 14.36
N GLU A 10 -0.51 11.02 15.02
CA GLU A 10 -0.84 12.46 15.00
C GLU A 10 -2.34 12.76 15.28
N ASN A 11 -2.93 11.99 16.21
CA ASN A 11 -4.37 12.00 16.56
C ASN A 11 -5.34 11.46 15.50
N ILE A 12 -4.86 10.99 14.36
CA ILE A 12 -5.66 10.25 13.38
C ILE A 12 -5.79 8.80 13.85
N PRO A 13 -7.01 8.28 14.10
CA PRO A 13 -7.21 6.90 14.52
C PRO A 13 -6.90 5.93 13.38
N ILE A 14 -6.28 4.80 13.72
CA ILE A 14 -6.00 3.72 12.79
C ILE A 14 -7.06 2.63 12.98
N ARG A 15 -7.83 2.35 11.92
CA ARG A 15 -8.71 1.19 11.84
C ARG A 15 -8.13 0.19 10.84
N GLN A 16 -8.11 -1.08 11.23
CA GLN A 16 -7.63 -2.17 10.38
C GLN A 16 -8.78 -3.12 10.09
N VAL A 17 -8.92 -3.53 8.84
CA VAL A 17 -9.85 -4.57 8.41
C VAL A 17 -9.12 -5.55 7.51
N SER A 18 -9.45 -6.83 7.62
CA SER A 18 -8.96 -7.86 6.70
C SER A 18 -9.91 -7.95 5.51
N ILE A 19 -9.37 -7.96 4.30
CA ILE A 19 -10.12 -8.18 3.07
C ILE A 19 -9.62 -9.48 2.46
N ASP A 20 -10.50 -10.48 2.39
CA ASP A 20 -10.22 -11.75 1.71
C ASP A 20 -10.66 -11.65 0.25
N ILE A 21 -9.70 -11.32 -0.61
CA ILE A 21 -9.93 -11.07 -2.03
C ILE A 21 -10.38 -12.30 -2.82
N ASP A 22 -10.25 -13.50 -2.26
CA ASP A 22 -10.78 -14.73 -2.87
C ASP A 22 -12.30 -14.85 -2.64
N ARG A 23 -12.86 -14.09 -1.69
CA ARG A 23 -14.27 -14.16 -1.28
C ARG A 23 -15.06 -12.90 -1.55
N VAL A 24 -14.40 -11.75 -1.70
CA VAL A 24 -15.06 -10.47 -1.92
C VAL A 24 -14.43 -9.71 -3.08
N ASP A 25 -15.25 -8.95 -3.79
CA ASP A 25 -14.78 -7.97 -4.77
C ASP A 25 -14.00 -6.85 -4.06
N LEU A 26 -12.77 -6.60 -4.53
CA LEU A 26 -11.87 -5.62 -3.92
C LEU A 26 -12.44 -4.20 -3.99
N ALA A 27 -13.03 -3.80 -5.12
CA ALA A 27 -13.56 -2.44 -5.29
C ALA A 27 -14.71 -2.17 -4.31
N SER A 28 -15.63 -3.13 -4.18
CA SER A 28 -16.73 -3.09 -3.24
C SER A 28 -16.24 -3.05 -1.80
N ALA A 29 -15.23 -3.86 -1.46
CA ALA A 29 -14.64 -3.89 -0.12
C ALA A 29 -13.96 -2.56 0.25
N VAL A 30 -13.24 -1.94 -0.69
CA VAL A 30 -12.60 -0.62 -0.51
C VAL A 30 -13.64 0.45 -0.20
N VAL A 31 -14.72 0.53 -0.98
CA VAL A 31 -15.78 1.53 -0.79
C VAL A 31 -16.56 1.27 0.49
N LYS A 32 -17.03 0.03 0.72
CA LYS A 32 -17.82 -0.33 1.91
C LYS A 32 -17.09 -0.04 3.20
N ASN A 33 -15.77 -0.22 3.20
CA ASN A 33 -14.95 -0.02 4.38
C ASN A 33 -14.25 1.33 4.41
N ASN A 34 -14.49 2.28 3.50
CA ASN A 34 -13.80 3.57 3.45
C ASN A 34 -12.27 3.42 3.67
N ILE A 35 -11.61 2.65 2.79
CA ILE A 35 -10.19 2.34 2.93
C ILE A 35 -9.33 3.49 2.40
N ASP A 36 -8.41 4.01 3.20
CA ASP A 36 -7.42 5.01 2.78
C ASP A 36 -6.09 4.38 2.32
N VAL A 37 -5.76 3.20 2.86
CA VAL A 37 -4.51 2.47 2.59
C VAL A 37 -4.77 0.97 2.47
N LEU A 38 -4.26 0.36 1.40
CA LEU A 38 -4.26 -1.09 1.18
C LEU A 38 -2.87 -1.66 1.46
N TYR A 39 -2.77 -2.51 2.48
CA TYR A 39 -1.59 -3.34 2.69
C TYR A 39 -1.72 -4.68 1.94
N ILE A 40 -0.92 -4.84 0.89
CA ILE A 40 -0.92 -6.03 0.02
C ILE A 40 0.07 -7.04 0.56
N THR A 41 -0.45 -8.15 1.09
CA THR A 41 0.32 -9.34 1.46
C THR A 41 0.74 -10.12 0.20
N PRO A 42 1.65 -11.11 0.29
CA PRO A 42 1.93 -11.99 -0.85
C PRO A 42 0.65 -12.64 -1.38
N LEU A 43 0.36 -12.46 -2.67
CA LEU A 43 -0.82 -13.02 -3.35
C LEU A 43 -0.40 -14.06 -4.39
N ARG A 44 -1.29 -15.01 -4.68
CA ARG A 44 -1.05 -16.08 -5.67
C ARG A 44 -1.91 -15.96 -6.93
N ALA A 45 -3.17 -15.55 -6.78
CA ALA A 45 -4.17 -15.66 -7.85
C ALA A 45 -4.61 -14.33 -8.47
N ILE A 46 -4.51 -13.21 -7.73
CA ILE A 46 -4.89 -11.89 -8.24
C ILE A 46 -3.68 -11.18 -8.84
N GLY A 47 -3.86 -10.72 -10.08
CA GLY A 47 -2.89 -9.87 -10.77
C GLY A 47 -2.79 -8.49 -10.13
N MET A 48 -1.58 -7.91 -10.15
CA MET A 48 -1.33 -6.56 -9.64
C MET A 48 -2.15 -5.49 -10.38
N GLU A 49 -2.56 -5.74 -11.62
CA GLU A 49 -3.38 -4.84 -12.42
C GLU A 49 -4.74 -4.54 -11.77
N THR A 50 -5.42 -5.56 -11.23
CA THR A 50 -6.71 -5.36 -10.55
C THR A 50 -6.54 -4.46 -9.32
N ILE A 51 -5.49 -4.70 -8.53
CA ILE A 51 -5.19 -3.91 -7.33
C ILE A 51 -4.88 -2.47 -7.69
N THR A 52 -3.97 -2.27 -8.64
CA THR A 52 -3.54 -0.93 -9.08
C THR A 52 -4.67 -0.15 -9.75
N SER A 53 -5.54 -0.82 -10.50
CA SER A 53 -6.71 -0.19 -11.14
C SER A 53 -7.69 0.31 -10.08
N VAL A 54 -8.02 -0.53 -9.10
CA VAL A 54 -8.91 -0.15 -8.00
C VAL A 54 -8.29 0.95 -7.13
N SER A 55 -7.01 0.82 -6.76
CA SER A 55 -6.34 1.77 -5.88
C SER A 55 -6.28 3.16 -6.50
N ARG A 56 -5.91 3.27 -7.78
CA ARG A 56 -5.86 4.55 -8.51
C ARG A 56 -7.25 5.13 -8.69
N ALA A 57 -8.23 4.34 -9.13
CA ALA A 57 -9.60 4.79 -9.34
C ALA A 57 -10.27 5.29 -8.04
N LYS A 58 -9.84 4.76 -6.88
CA LYS A 58 -10.39 5.12 -5.56
C LYS A 58 -9.49 6.05 -4.74
N GLN A 59 -8.35 6.47 -5.30
CA GLN A 59 -7.35 7.31 -4.62
C GLN A 59 -6.92 6.71 -3.27
N VAL A 60 -6.58 5.43 -3.29
CA VAL A 60 -6.17 4.63 -2.13
C VAL A 60 -4.69 4.26 -2.27
N LEU A 61 -3.90 4.52 -1.22
CA LEU A 61 -2.48 4.21 -1.24
C LEU A 61 -2.23 2.70 -1.14
N THR A 62 -1.34 2.16 -1.97
CA THR A 62 -0.88 0.78 -1.86
C THR A 62 0.45 0.68 -1.13
N LEU A 63 0.51 -0.24 -0.19
CA LEU A 63 1.67 -0.57 0.64
C LEU A 63 1.90 -2.08 0.63
N THR A 64 3.14 -2.53 0.67
CA THR A 64 3.45 -3.96 0.74
C THR A 64 4.73 -4.26 1.51
N GLY A 65 4.86 -5.50 1.99
CA GLY A 65 6.11 -6.05 2.49
C GLY A 65 6.99 -6.70 1.40
N VAL A 66 6.53 -6.76 0.14
CA VAL A 66 7.21 -7.43 -0.97
C VAL A 66 7.78 -6.37 -1.93
N PRO A 67 9.11 -6.12 -1.92
CA PRO A 67 9.73 -5.08 -2.75
C PRO A 67 9.39 -5.18 -4.25
N ASP A 68 9.30 -6.39 -4.78
CA ASP A 68 9.09 -6.64 -6.21
C ASP A 68 7.70 -6.18 -6.71
N TYR A 69 6.72 -6.04 -5.81
CA TYR A 69 5.40 -5.54 -6.19
C TYR A 69 5.40 -4.03 -6.47
N VAL A 70 6.40 -3.29 -5.98
CA VAL A 70 6.57 -1.86 -6.29
C VAL A 70 7.03 -1.67 -7.73
N GLU A 71 7.93 -2.56 -8.19
CA GLU A 71 8.32 -2.66 -9.61
C GLU A 71 7.12 -3.12 -10.48
N SER A 72 6.16 -3.83 -9.89
CA SER A 72 4.91 -4.24 -10.54
C SER A 72 3.78 -3.19 -10.47
N GLY A 73 4.06 -1.98 -9.94
CA GLY A 73 3.17 -0.83 -10.01
C GLY A 73 2.48 -0.41 -8.71
N LEU A 74 2.78 -1.05 -7.57
CA LEU A 74 2.36 -0.55 -6.24
C LEU A 74 3.20 0.66 -5.80
N ALA A 75 2.65 1.49 -4.91
CA ALA A 75 3.27 2.75 -4.52
C ALA A 75 4.41 2.60 -3.52
N VAL A 76 4.27 1.78 -2.48
CA VAL A 76 5.26 1.72 -1.40
C VAL A 76 5.56 0.27 -1.01
N SER A 77 6.84 -0.05 -0.82
CA SER A 77 7.23 -1.22 -0.01
C SER A 77 8.04 -0.81 1.20
N ILE A 78 7.78 -1.50 2.31
CA ILE A 78 8.64 -1.48 3.50
C ILE A 78 9.08 -2.91 3.72
N GLY A 79 10.37 -3.17 3.52
CA GLY A 79 10.89 -4.52 3.61
C GLY A 79 12.39 -4.54 3.87
N ILE A 80 12.96 -5.74 3.81
CA ILE A 80 14.40 -5.94 3.95
C ILE A 80 14.93 -6.36 2.58
N LYS A 81 15.89 -5.60 2.04
CA LYS A 81 16.65 -6.03 0.85
C LYS A 81 18.04 -6.46 1.30
N GLY A 82 18.30 -7.77 1.25
CA GLY A 82 19.50 -8.36 1.85
C GLY A 82 19.45 -8.31 3.38
N LYS A 83 20.29 -7.48 4.00
CA LYS A 83 20.34 -7.28 5.47
C LYS A 83 19.92 -5.88 5.93
N LYS A 84 19.42 -5.03 5.04
CA LYS A 84 19.09 -3.64 5.36
C LYS A 84 17.59 -3.39 5.19
N PRO A 85 16.89 -2.84 6.22
CA PRO A 85 15.56 -2.28 6.04
C PRO A 85 15.60 -1.18 4.99
N GLN A 86 14.63 -1.19 4.08
CA GLN A 86 14.54 -0.24 2.99
C GLN A 86 13.07 0.16 2.77
N ILE A 87 12.87 1.46 2.61
CA ILE A 87 11.63 2.04 2.08
C ILE A 87 11.85 2.23 0.58
N ILE A 88 10.96 1.66 -0.23
CA ILE A 88 10.95 1.87 -1.69
C ILE A 88 9.66 2.59 -2.04
N ILE A 89 9.78 3.69 -2.78
CA ILE A 89 8.63 4.50 -3.19
C ILE A 89 8.63 4.61 -4.71
N ASN A 90 7.55 4.14 -5.33
CA ASN A 90 7.21 4.43 -6.71
C ASN A 90 6.42 5.73 -6.77
N LEU A 91 7.09 6.81 -7.20
CA LEU A 91 6.49 8.14 -7.23
C LEU A 91 5.35 8.26 -8.25
N ALA A 92 5.45 7.58 -9.39
CA ALA A 92 4.39 7.60 -10.39
C ALA A 92 3.13 6.89 -9.87
N ALA A 93 3.29 5.72 -9.27
CA ALA A 93 2.18 4.98 -8.67
C ALA A 93 1.55 5.76 -7.51
N ALA A 94 2.35 6.31 -6.59
CA ALA A 94 1.84 7.11 -5.47
C ALA A 94 1.00 8.30 -5.93
N LYS A 95 1.47 9.04 -6.95
CA LYS A 95 0.72 10.14 -7.55
C LYS A 95 -0.58 9.69 -8.20
N ALA A 96 -0.55 8.57 -8.94
CA ALA A 96 -1.74 8.00 -9.56
C ALA A 96 -2.77 7.53 -8.51
N GLU A 97 -2.30 7.16 -7.32
CA GLU A 97 -3.12 6.82 -6.15
C GLU A 97 -3.53 8.03 -5.30
N GLY A 98 -3.18 9.25 -5.72
CA GLY A 98 -3.60 10.49 -5.04
C GLY A 98 -2.70 10.93 -3.89
N VAL A 99 -1.53 10.31 -3.72
CA VAL A 99 -0.61 10.58 -2.61
C VAL A 99 0.62 11.36 -3.07
N ASN A 100 1.01 12.35 -2.27
CA ASN A 100 2.29 13.03 -2.36
C ASN A 100 3.10 12.79 -1.09
N PHE A 101 4.40 12.56 -1.25
CA PHE A 101 5.33 12.37 -0.13
C PHE A 101 6.21 13.59 0.07
N SER A 102 6.56 13.87 1.34
CA SER A 102 7.46 14.96 1.68
C SER A 102 8.86 14.71 1.10
N SER A 103 9.56 15.79 0.75
CA SER A 103 10.94 15.71 0.26
C SER A 103 11.88 15.08 1.30
N GLN A 104 11.58 15.23 2.59
CA GLN A 104 12.33 14.60 3.68
C GLN A 104 12.21 13.08 3.65
N LEU A 105 11.00 12.53 3.47
CA LEU A 105 10.81 11.09 3.35
C LEU A 105 11.47 10.54 2.07
N LEU A 106 11.34 11.26 0.96
CA LEU A 106 11.94 10.85 -0.31
C LEU A 106 13.47 10.78 -0.27
N LYS A 107 14.13 11.59 0.58
CA LYS A 107 15.59 11.50 0.81
C LYS A 107 16.01 10.23 1.57
N LEU A 108 15.09 9.62 2.33
CA LEU A 108 15.34 8.39 3.10
C LEU A 108 14.99 7.12 2.30
N ALA A 109 14.16 7.25 1.28
CA ALA A 109 13.66 6.13 0.49
C ALA A 109 14.50 5.89 -0.77
N LYS A 110 14.50 4.64 -1.25
CA LYS A 110 14.84 4.34 -2.65
C LYS A 110 13.64 4.77 -3.51
N VAL A 111 13.82 5.79 -4.33
CA VAL A 111 12.77 6.27 -5.22
C VAL A 111 12.88 5.58 -6.59
N ILE A 112 11.77 5.02 -7.07
CA ILE A 112 11.60 4.62 -8.47
C ILE A 112 10.59 5.55 -9.14
N LYS A 113 10.74 5.75 -10.46
CA LYS A 113 10.00 6.72 -11.26
C LYS A 113 9.14 6.02 -12.28
#